data_AF-A0A0M8PTP6-F1
#
_entry.id   AF-A0A0M8PTP6-F1
#
_cell.length_a   1.000
_cell.length_b   1.000
_cell.length_c   1.000
_cell.angle_alpha   90.00
_cell.angle_beta   90.00
_cell.angle_gamma   90.00
#
_symmetry.space_group_name_H-M   'P 1'
#
loop_
_entity.id
_entity.type
_entity.pdbx_description
1 polymer ?
#
loop_
_entity_poly.entity_id
_entity_poly.type
_entity_poly.pdbx_seq_one_letter_code
_entity_poly.pdbx_strand_id
1 'polypeptide(L)'
;MNKNMFIVVLLLVFLVVGVGTYTYYRFNPIININTKIIELDEKSQEKYNNIDKSQKNNFKKLEFILNIDYSDNIDDLEINIPHSFRELLGEDVYWNGSSYQDKDPEKNKIEYKDEIIINYKQLENKDIKDLLSKGTITITWKLDGKKKSKTFNIGETITFSKA
;
A
#
# COMPACT_ATOMS: atom_id res chain seq x y z
N MET A 1 28.32 -16.87 -28.76
CA MET A 1 27.26 -15.94 -29.21
C MET A 1 27.91 -14.66 -29.68
N ASN A 2 27.74 -14.27 -30.95
CA ASN A 2 28.36 -13.05 -31.48
C ASN A 2 27.77 -11.83 -30.75
N LYS A 3 28.61 -10.83 -30.42
CA LYS A 3 28.18 -9.60 -29.72
C LYS A 3 26.94 -8.96 -30.36
N ASN A 4 26.87 -8.97 -31.69
CA ASN A 4 25.74 -8.45 -32.45
C ASN A 4 24.46 -9.27 -32.26
N MET A 5 24.57 -10.60 -32.16
CA MET A 5 23.44 -11.48 -31.89
C MET A 5 22.89 -11.27 -30.48
N PHE A 6 23.76 -11.06 -29.49
CA PHE A 6 23.34 -10.74 -28.12
C PHE A 6 22.58 -9.41 -28.05
N ILE A 7 23.07 -8.37 -28.72
CA ILE A 7 22.41 -7.06 -28.77
C ILE A 7 21.02 -7.17 -29.42
N VAL A 8 20.89 -7.90 -30.53
CA VAL A 8 19.60 -8.10 -31.21
C VAL A 8 18.60 -8.85 -30.31
N VAL A 9 19.05 -9.90 -29.63
CA VAL A 9 18.20 -10.65 -28.69
C VAL A 9 17.77 -9.76 -27.53
N LEU A 10 18.68 -8.96 -26.96
CA LEU A 10 18.37 -8.04 -25.87
C LEU A 10 17.30 -7.01 -26.30
N LEU A 11 17.45 -6.40 -27.49
CA LEU A 11 16.48 -5.45 -28.03
C LEU A 11 15.10 -6.07 -28.26
N LEU A 12 15.05 -7.32 -28.75
CA LEU A 12 13.80 -8.06 -28.91
C LEU A 12 13.12 -8.30 -27.56
N VAL A 13 13.87 -8.70 -26.53
CA VAL A 13 13.33 -8.88 -25.18
C VAL A 13 12.76 -7.56 -24.65
N PHE A 14 13.49 -6.45 -24.78
CA PHE A 14 12.99 -5.13 -24.37
C PHE A 14 11.71 -4.73 -25.13
N LEU A 15 11.62 -5.02 -26.42
CA LEU A 15 10.44 -4.71 -27.22
C LEU A 15 9.23 -5.54 -26.77
N VAL A 16 9.41 -6.84 -26.58
CA VAL A 16 8.35 -7.74 -26.09
C VAL A 16 7.87 -7.31 -24.70
N VAL A 17 8.79 -7.01 -23.78
CA VAL A 17 8.45 -6.53 -22.44
C VAL A 17 7.73 -5.19 -22.51
N GLY A 18 8.22 -4.23 -23.32
CA GLY A 18 7.61 -2.91 -23.46
C GLY A 18 6.20 -2.95 -24.04
N VAL A 19 5.97 -3.75 -25.09
CA VAL A 19 4.61 -3.93 -25.65
C VAL A 19 3.71 -4.65 -24.64
N GLY A 20 4.24 -5.64 -23.91
CA GLY A 20 3.51 -6.36 -22.87
C GLY A 20 3.07 -5.46 -21.72
N THR A 21 3.98 -4.61 -21.21
CA THR A 21 3.65 -3.68 -20.12
C THR A 21 2.68 -2.59 -20.57
N TYR A 22 2.86 -2.04 -21.77
CA TYR A 22 1.95 -1.04 -22.34
C TYR A 22 0.53 -1.60 -22.54
N THR A 23 0.43 -2.80 -23.13
CA THR A 23 -0.88 -3.46 -23.32
C THR A 23 -1.51 -3.81 -21.98
N TYR A 24 -0.75 -4.27 -20.99
CA TYR A 24 -1.26 -4.52 -19.65
C TYR A 24 -1.87 -3.26 -19.02
N TYR A 25 -1.15 -2.13 -19.03
CA TYR A 25 -1.59 -0.85 -18.47
C TYR A 25 -2.87 -0.33 -19.14
N ARG A 26 -3.00 -0.55 -20.44
CA ARG A 26 -4.20 -0.14 -21.20
C ARG A 26 -5.48 -0.81 -20.70
N PHE A 27 -5.38 -2.03 -20.16
CA PHE A 27 -6.54 -2.84 -19.80
C PHE A 27 -6.65 -3.16 -18.30
N ASN A 28 -5.64 -2.79 -17.51
CA ASN A 28 -5.60 -3.03 -16.07
C ASN A 28 -4.93 -1.86 -15.36
N PRO A 29 -5.43 -1.48 -14.18
CA PRO A 29 -4.75 -0.51 -13.34
C PRO A 29 -3.41 -1.08 -12.84
N ILE A 30 -2.40 -0.21 -12.74
CA ILE A 30 -1.18 -0.49 -11.97
C ILE A 30 -1.48 -0.10 -10.53
N ILE A 31 -1.41 -1.09 -9.64
CA ILE A 31 -1.75 -0.96 -8.23
C ILE A 31 -0.49 -1.22 -7.42
N ASN A 32 -0.06 -0.23 -6.66
CA ASN A 32 1.06 -0.32 -5.75
C ASN A 32 0.55 -0.15 -4.31
N ILE A 33 0.70 -1.18 -3.50
CA ILE A 33 0.31 -1.17 -2.08
C ILE A 33 1.55 -1.38 -1.25
N ASN A 34 1.74 -0.52 -0.25
CA ASN A 34 2.83 -0.62 0.69
C ASN A 34 2.31 -0.36 2.10
N THR A 35 2.68 -1.23 3.03
CA THR A 35 2.43 -1.03 4.47
C THR A 35 3.77 -1.09 5.18
N LYS A 36 4.12 -0.02 5.88
CA LYS A 36 5.34 0.04 6.68
C LYS A 36 4.99 0.10 8.15
N ILE A 37 5.65 -0.73 8.95
CA ILE A 37 5.60 -0.67 10.40
C ILE A 37 6.97 -0.25 10.89
N ILE A 38 7.04 0.95 11.46
CA ILE A 38 8.28 1.62 11.86
C ILE A 38 8.32 1.69 13.37
N GLU A 39 9.32 1.07 14.00
CA GLU A 39 9.58 1.26 15.43
C GLU A 39 10.05 2.69 15.70
N LEU A 40 9.39 3.41 16.61
CA LEU A 40 9.71 4.81 16.91
C LEU A 40 10.69 4.92 18.08
N ASP A 41 11.81 5.59 17.85
CA ASP A 41 12.73 6.01 18.91
C ASP A 41 12.17 7.20 19.71
N GLU A 42 12.82 7.54 20.83
CA GLU A 42 12.37 8.64 21.70
C GLU A 42 12.27 9.97 20.93
N LYS A 43 13.25 10.26 20.06
CA LYS A 43 13.28 11.51 19.26
C LYS A 43 12.11 11.59 18.28
N SER A 44 11.74 10.47 17.67
CA SER A 44 10.62 10.42 16.73
C SER A 44 9.28 10.54 17.45
N GLN A 45 9.17 10.05 18.69
CA GLN A 45 7.97 10.19 19.52
C GLN A 45 7.72 11.65 19.94
N GLU A 46 8.76 12.46 20.15
CA GLU A 46 8.60 13.89 20.52
C GLU A 46 7.89 14.73 19.45
N LYS A 47 7.84 14.27 18.21
CA LYS A 47 7.08 14.92 17.13
C LYS A 47 5.56 14.81 17.31
N TYR A 48 5.10 13.94 18.21
CA TYR A 48 3.68 13.67 18.43
C TYR A 48 3.28 14.16 19.82
N ASN A 49 2.61 15.32 19.87
CA ASN A 49 2.31 16.09 21.09
C ASN A 49 1.46 15.35 22.16
N ASN A 50 0.87 14.20 21.83
CA ASN A 50 -0.09 13.47 22.69
C ASN A 50 0.44 12.12 23.20
N ILE A 51 1.73 11.83 23.02
CA ILE A 51 2.33 10.56 23.46
C ILE A 51 2.89 10.71 24.87
N ASP A 52 2.44 9.85 25.79
CA ASP A 52 3.00 9.76 27.14
C ASP A 52 4.46 9.27 27.08
N LYS A 53 5.38 10.16 27.46
CA LYS A 53 6.83 9.89 27.52
C LYS A 53 7.21 8.79 28.50
N SER A 54 6.30 8.31 29.36
CA SER A 54 6.53 7.19 30.26
C SER A 54 6.50 5.82 29.55
N GLN A 55 5.90 5.73 28.36
CA GLN A 55 5.72 4.48 27.61
C GLN A 55 6.75 4.29 26.49
N LYS A 56 8.00 4.63 26.82
CA LYS A 56 9.17 4.52 25.95
C LYS A 56 9.26 3.10 25.37
N ASN A 57 9.49 3.01 24.06
CA ASN A 57 9.67 1.79 23.27
C ASN A 57 8.42 0.98 22.90
N ASN A 58 7.21 1.42 23.24
CA ASN A 58 5.97 0.69 22.89
C ASN A 58 5.27 1.23 21.64
N PHE A 59 5.81 2.28 21.02
CA PHE A 59 5.18 2.94 19.88
C PHE A 59 5.78 2.49 18.54
N LYS A 60 4.89 2.15 17.62
CA LYS A 60 5.18 1.90 16.21
C LYS A 60 4.34 2.84 15.37
N LYS A 61 4.88 3.28 14.23
CA LYS A 61 4.12 3.98 13.20
C LYS A 61 3.75 3.01 12.09
N LEU A 62 2.47 2.96 11.74
CA LEU A 62 1.96 2.33 10.54
C LEU A 62 1.81 3.41 9.48
N GLU A 63 2.52 3.25 8.37
CA GLU A 63 2.29 4.02 7.14
C GLU A 63 1.71 3.09 6.09
N PHE A 64 0.51 3.39 5.62
CA PHE A 64 -0.12 2.69 4.51
C PHE A 64 -0.18 3.63 3.31
N ILE A 65 0.22 3.14 2.15
CA ILE A 65 0.15 3.86 0.88
C ILE A 65 -0.43 2.93 -0.18
N LEU A 66 -1.48 3.37 -0.84
CA LEU A 66 -2.07 2.75 -2.02
C LEU A 66 -2.04 3.76 -3.16
N ASN A 67 -1.30 3.45 -4.21
CA ASN A 67 -1.25 4.22 -5.44
C ASN A 67 -1.86 3.41 -6.57
N ILE A 68 -2.76 4.03 -7.32
CA ILE A 68 -3.42 3.44 -8.48
C ILE A 68 -3.22 4.38 -9.67
N ASP A 69 -2.53 3.87 -10.68
CA ASP A 69 -2.45 4.50 -12.01
C ASP A 69 -3.31 3.69 -12.97
N TYR A 70 -4.17 4.34 -13.75
CA TYR A 70 -5.04 3.67 -14.71
C TYR A 70 -5.10 4.41 -16.05
N SER A 71 -5.54 3.72 -17.11
CA SER A 71 -5.71 4.33 -18.43
C SER A 71 -7.13 4.85 -18.63
N ASP A 72 -7.33 5.71 -19.64
CA ASP A 72 -8.64 6.25 -20.01
C ASP A 72 -9.67 5.19 -20.45
N ASN A 73 -9.26 3.93 -20.67
CA ASN A 73 -10.20 2.85 -21.00
C ASN A 73 -10.83 2.22 -19.75
N ILE A 74 -10.45 2.67 -18.55
CA ILE A 74 -10.91 2.13 -17.28
C ILE A 74 -11.85 3.12 -16.62
N ASP A 75 -13.08 2.66 -16.39
CA ASP A 75 -14.14 3.44 -15.76
C ASP A 75 -14.51 2.91 -14.38
N ASP A 76 -15.27 3.70 -13.62
CA ASP A 76 -15.89 3.32 -12.34
C ASP A 76 -14.90 2.62 -11.38
N LEU A 77 -13.69 3.18 -11.25
CA LEU A 77 -12.69 2.65 -10.33
C LEU A 77 -13.08 2.97 -8.89
N GLU A 78 -13.23 1.92 -8.08
CA GLU A 78 -13.61 1.98 -6.68
C GLU A 78 -12.61 1.20 -5.82
N ILE A 79 -12.26 1.78 -4.68
CA ILE A 79 -11.43 1.15 -3.65
C ILE A 79 -12.34 0.80 -2.47
N ASN A 80 -12.37 -0.47 -2.11
CA ASN A 80 -13.09 -0.95 -0.93
C ASN A 80 -12.10 -1.52 0.09
N ILE A 81 -12.08 -0.91 1.29
CA ILE A 81 -11.30 -1.36 2.45
C ILE A 81 -12.33 -1.71 3.53
N PRO A 82 -12.74 -2.99 3.65
CA PRO A 82 -13.88 -3.38 4.49
C PRO A 82 -13.64 -3.18 5.99
N HIS A 83 -12.38 -3.18 6.41
CA HIS A 83 -11.98 -3.01 7.80
C HIS A 83 -10.97 -1.88 7.88
N SER A 84 -11.27 -0.91 8.73
CA SER A 84 -10.27 0.11 9.09
C SER A 84 -9.07 -0.56 9.79
N PHE A 85 -7.89 0.05 9.69
CA PHE A 85 -6.73 -0.40 10.45
C PHE A 85 -7.03 -0.48 11.96
N ARG A 86 -7.86 0.44 12.46
CA ARG A 86 -8.32 0.44 13.86
C ARG A 86 -9.10 -0.83 14.21
N GLU A 87 -10.04 -1.26 13.36
CA GLU A 87 -10.79 -2.51 13.58
C GLU A 87 -9.89 -3.74 13.58
N LEU A 88 -8.91 -3.79 12.67
CA LEU A 88 -7.99 -4.92 12.57
C LEU A 88 -7.05 -5.02 13.77
N LEU A 89 -6.63 -3.88 14.30
CA LEU A 89 -5.65 -3.76 15.36
C LEU A 89 -6.27 -3.82 16.76
N GLY A 90 -7.56 -3.51 16.89
CA GLY A 90 -8.33 -3.56 18.15
C GLY A 90 -8.45 -2.19 18.83
N GLU A 91 -9.48 -2.04 19.67
CA GLU A 91 -9.82 -0.77 20.32
C GLU A 91 -8.94 -0.42 21.54
N ASP A 92 -8.29 -1.42 22.15
CA ASP A 92 -7.39 -1.27 23.31
C ASP A 92 -6.04 -0.63 22.95
N VAL A 93 -5.88 -0.28 21.68
CA VAL A 93 -4.66 0.27 21.09
C VAL A 93 -4.80 1.77 21.05
N TYR A 94 -3.83 2.50 21.59
CA TYR A 94 -3.79 3.94 21.35
C TYR A 94 -3.47 4.17 19.88
N TRP A 95 -4.35 4.88 19.18
CA TRP A 95 -4.17 5.29 17.80
C TRP A 95 -4.32 6.81 17.71
N ASN A 96 -3.37 7.45 17.04
CA ASN A 96 -3.49 8.81 16.56
C ASN A 96 -3.00 8.83 15.12
N GLY A 97 -3.71 9.49 14.22
CA GLY A 97 -3.40 9.38 12.81
C GLY A 97 -4.20 10.30 11.93
N SER A 98 -3.86 10.25 10.65
CA SER A 98 -4.57 10.94 9.59
C SER A 98 -4.73 10.01 8.40
N SER A 99 -5.87 10.18 7.73
CA SER A 99 -6.19 9.53 6.48
C SER A 99 -6.31 10.59 5.40
N TYR A 100 -5.70 10.34 4.26
CA TYR A 100 -5.69 11.22 3.11
C TYR A 100 -6.01 10.42 1.85
N GLN A 101 -6.95 10.90 1.07
CA GLN A 101 -7.23 10.37 -0.26
C GLN A 101 -7.20 11.52 -1.26
N ASP A 102 -6.35 11.38 -2.26
CA ASP A 102 -6.28 12.25 -3.42
C ASP A 102 -6.75 11.49 -4.66
N LYS A 103 -7.53 12.18 -5.48
CA LYS A 103 -7.91 11.69 -6.79
C LYS A 103 -7.61 12.80 -7.78
N ASP A 104 -6.76 12.48 -8.73
CA ASP A 104 -6.42 13.34 -9.87
C ASP A 104 -7.00 12.69 -11.14
N PRO A 105 -8.25 13.04 -11.52
CA PRO A 105 -8.89 12.46 -12.70
C PRO A 105 -8.17 12.85 -13.99
N GLU A 106 -7.52 14.02 -14.05
CA GLU A 106 -6.79 14.46 -15.26
C GLU A 106 -5.56 13.60 -15.52
N LYS A 107 -4.94 13.08 -14.46
CA LYS A 107 -3.80 12.16 -14.57
C LYS A 107 -4.17 10.68 -14.48
N ASN A 108 -5.45 10.36 -14.28
CA ASN A 108 -5.92 9.00 -13.96
C ASN A 108 -5.15 8.36 -12.80
N LYS A 109 -5.01 9.12 -11.70
CA LYS A 109 -4.28 8.68 -10.50
C LYS A 109 -5.17 8.76 -9.27
N ILE A 110 -5.05 7.76 -8.41
CA ILE A 110 -5.60 7.79 -7.05
C ILE A 110 -4.47 7.46 -6.09
N GLU A 111 -4.33 8.29 -5.07
CA GLU A 111 -3.43 8.06 -3.95
C GLU A 111 -4.25 8.00 -2.66
N TYR A 112 -4.05 6.96 -1.88
CA TYR A 112 -4.62 6.81 -0.55
C TYR A 112 -3.47 6.60 0.44
N LYS A 113 -3.49 7.34 1.54
CA LYS A 113 -2.48 7.31 2.59
C LYS A 113 -3.15 7.27 3.96
N ASP A 114 -2.72 6.33 4.79
CA ASP A 114 -2.98 6.36 6.24
C ASP A 114 -1.66 6.42 6.99
N GLU A 115 -1.55 7.36 7.92
CA GLU A 115 -0.48 7.37 8.93
C GLU A 115 -1.12 7.17 10.31
N ILE A 116 -0.71 6.13 11.03
CA ILE A 116 -1.26 5.78 12.34
C ILE A 116 -0.12 5.51 13.31
N ILE A 117 -0.10 6.21 14.42
CA ILE A 117 0.77 5.93 15.55
C ILE A 117 0.07 4.98 16.49
N ILE A 118 0.73 3.87 16.77
CA ILE A 118 0.17 2.72 17.45
C ILE A 118 0.99 2.49 18.72
N ASN A 119 0.33 2.43 19.88
CA ASN A 119 0.95 1.96 21.10
C ASN A 119 0.52 0.52 21.38
N TYR A 120 1.44 -0.42 21.20
CA TYR A 120 1.22 -1.78 21.67
C TYR A 120 2.16 -2.06 22.83
N LYS A 121 1.58 -2.32 24.02
CA LYS A 121 2.30 -3.04 25.07
C LYS A 121 2.61 -4.45 24.54
N GLN A 122 3.82 -4.61 23.99
CA GLN A 122 4.47 -5.88 23.67
C GLN A 122 3.87 -6.74 22.54
N LEU A 123 3.28 -6.17 21.47
CA LEU A 123 3.04 -6.96 20.26
C LEU A 123 4.28 -7.07 19.38
N GLU A 124 4.69 -8.31 19.13
CA GLU A 124 5.78 -8.60 18.21
C GLU A 124 5.36 -8.31 16.77
N ASN A 125 6.33 -8.19 15.87
CA ASN A 125 6.05 -7.96 14.45
C ASN A 125 5.17 -9.07 13.84
N LYS A 126 5.26 -10.28 14.39
CA LYS A 126 4.41 -11.40 13.99
C LYS A 126 2.94 -11.13 14.33
N ASP A 127 2.62 -10.67 15.53
CA ASP A 127 1.25 -10.43 15.95
C ASP A 127 0.60 -9.30 15.12
N ILE A 128 1.35 -8.23 14.87
CA ILE A 128 0.90 -7.13 14.02
C ILE A 128 0.60 -7.64 12.60
N LYS A 129 1.48 -8.49 12.05
CA LYS A 129 1.26 -9.10 10.75
C LYS A 129 0.02 -9.99 10.75
N ASP A 130 -0.17 -10.82 11.76
CA ASP A 130 -1.31 -11.74 11.86
C ASP A 130 -2.64 -10.99 11.99
N LEU A 131 -2.67 -9.88 12.74
CA LEU A 131 -3.84 -8.99 12.86
C LEU A 131 -4.17 -8.32 11.52
N LEU A 132 -3.18 -7.70 10.89
CA LEU A 132 -3.37 -7.01 9.61
C LEU A 132 -3.64 -7.97 8.44
N SER A 133 -3.21 -9.23 8.54
CA SER A 133 -3.51 -10.27 7.54
C SER A 133 -4.99 -10.63 7.46
N LYS A 134 -5.82 -10.19 8.41
CA LYS A 134 -7.27 -10.33 8.34
C LYS A 134 -7.91 -9.28 7.44
N GLY A 135 -7.19 -8.18 7.18
CA GLY A 135 -7.62 -7.09 6.32
C GLY A 135 -7.38 -7.39 4.84
N THR A 136 -8.35 -7.01 4.01
CA THR A 136 -8.22 -7.09 2.55
C THR A 136 -8.58 -5.75 1.92
N ILE A 137 -7.95 -5.45 0.79
CA ILE A 137 -8.29 -4.30 -0.05
C ILE A 137 -8.82 -4.84 -1.36
N THR A 138 -10.03 -4.47 -1.74
CA THR A 138 -10.60 -4.86 -3.03
C THR A 138 -10.72 -3.63 -3.92
N ILE A 139 -10.06 -3.68 -5.07
CA ILE A 139 -10.15 -2.65 -6.10
C ILE A 139 -11.03 -3.19 -7.21
N THR A 140 -12.07 -2.46 -7.57
CA THR A 140 -12.98 -2.82 -8.67
C THR A 140 -12.99 -1.75 -9.73
N TRP A 141 -13.18 -2.15 -10.98
CA TRP A 141 -13.23 -1.23 -12.12
C TRP A 141 -14.04 -1.84 -13.26
N LYS A 142 -14.45 -1.03 -14.23
CA LYS A 142 -15.05 -1.48 -15.48
C LYS A 142 -14.07 -1.35 -16.64
N LEU A 143 -14.12 -2.35 -17.53
CA LEU A 143 -13.45 -2.32 -18.82
C LEU A 143 -14.43 -2.86 -19.87
N ASP A 144 -14.70 -2.07 -20.91
CA ASP A 144 -15.66 -2.42 -21.97
C ASP A 144 -17.02 -2.85 -21.40
N GLY A 145 -17.50 -2.12 -20.38
CA GLY A 145 -18.76 -2.41 -19.67
C GLY A 145 -18.72 -3.63 -18.74
N LYS A 146 -17.63 -4.40 -18.69
CA LYS A 146 -17.48 -5.56 -17.80
C LYS A 146 -16.78 -5.17 -16.51
N LYS A 147 -17.39 -5.54 -15.37
CA LYS A 147 -16.78 -5.35 -14.05
C LYS A 147 -15.62 -6.33 -13.85
N LYS A 148 -14.50 -5.81 -13.38
CA LYS A 148 -13.30 -6.53 -12.96
C LYS A 148 -12.97 -6.16 -11.51
N SER A 149 -12.21 -7.03 -10.85
CA SER A 149 -11.77 -6.80 -9.47
C SER A 149 -10.44 -7.46 -9.17
N LYS A 150 -9.69 -6.88 -8.24
CA LYS A 150 -8.49 -7.47 -7.67
C LYS A 150 -8.49 -7.23 -6.16
N THR A 151 -8.23 -8.29 -5.41
CA THR A 151 -8.18 -8.26 -3.94
C THR A 151 -6.76 -8.51 -3.46
N PHE A 152 -6.35 -7.76 -2.45
CA PHE A 152 -5.03 -7.82 -1.84
C PHE A 152 -5.16 -8.04 -0.35
N ASN A 153 -4.28 -8.85 0.22
CA ASN A 153 -4.17 -9.00 1.66
C ASN A 153 -3.21 -7.94 2.21
N ILE A 154 -3.62 -7.20 3.24
CA ILE A 154 -2.79 -6.14 3.83
C ILE A 154 -1.54 -6.74 4.49
N GLY A 155 -1.66 -7.91 5.10
CA GLY A 155 -0.55 -8.61 5.75
C GLY A 155 0.61 -8.98 4.82
N GLU A 156 0.32 -9.17 3.52
CA GLU A 156 1.31 -9.49 2.49
C GLU A 156 2.11 -8.27 2.04
N THR A 157 1.62 -7.05 2.30
CA THR A 157 2.26 -5.79 1.89
C THR A 157 3.11 -5.15 2.99
N ILE A 158 3.24 -5.83 4.13
CA ILE A 158 3.93 -5.30 5.31
C ILE A 158 5.45 -5.43 5.18
N THR A 159 6.12 -4.32 5.48
CA THR A 159 7.56 -4.24 5.72
C THR A 159 7.81 -3.64 7.11
N PHE A 160 8.82 -4.18 7.81
CA PHE A 160 9.21 -3.72 9.15
C PHE A 160 10.53 -2.97 9.10
N SER A 161 10.62 -1.84 9.78
CA SER A 161 11.84 -1.04 9.89
C SER A 161 11.94 -0.32 11.24
N LYS A 162 13.06 0.34 11.49
CA LYS A 162 13.29 1.17 12.68
C LYS A 162 13.53 2.61 12.24
N ALA A 163 13.04 3.58 13.01
CA ALA A 163 13.25 5.01 12.79
C ALA A 163 14.69 5.44 13.11
#